data_AF-A0A6G5RPU6-F1
#
_entry.id   AF-A0A6G5RPU6-F1
#
_cell.length_a   1.000
_cell.length_b   1.000
_cell.length_c   1.000
_cell.angle_alpha   90.00
_cell.angle_beta   90.00
_cell.angle_gamma   90.00
#
_symmetry.space_group_name_H-M   'P 1'
#
loop_
_entity.id
_entity.type
_entity.pdbx_description
1 polymer ?
#
loop_
_entity_poly.entity_id
_entity_poly.type
_entity_poly.pdbx_seq_one_letter_code
_entity_poly.pdbx_strand_id
1 'polypeptide(L)' 'MRPLPVDAIGNNNTRHVVIFERWNDSSHRSYTAYEQRSVHGTSHRSLTYGLSAGSEYKAYRPLRYGN' A
#
# COMPACT_ATOMS: atom_id res chain seq x y z
N MET A 1 4.40 9.63 10.98
CA MET A 1 4.35 9.56 9.50
C MET A 1 3.84 8.18 9.08
N ARG A 2 2.92 8.10 8.11
CA ARG A 2 2.31 6.85 7.60
C ARG A 2 3.06 6.37 6.35
N PRO A 3 3.48 5.08 6.24
CA PRO A 3 4.17 4.56 5.06
C PRO A 3 3.22 4.41 3.86
N LEU A 4 3.75 4.41 2.62
CA LEU A 4 2.98 4.25 1.37
C LEU A 4 3.43 2.97 0.65
N PRO A 5 2.72 1.84 0.75
CA PRO A 5 3.02 0.65 -0.05
C PRO A 5 2.66 0.86 -1.53
N VAL A 6 3.66 0.95 -2.39
CA VAL A 6 3.48 1.10 -3.85
C VAL A 6 3.81 -0.21 -4.55
N ASP A 7 2.98 -0.62 -5.51
CA ASP A 7 3.39 -1.64 -6.48
C ASP A 7 4.39 -1.00 -7.44
N ALA A 8 5.66 -1.34 -7.25
CA ALA A 8 6.77 -0.76 -8.00
C ALA A 8 6.97 -1.41 -9.39
N ILE A 9 6.17 -2.42 -9.76
CA ILE A 9 6.39 -3.27 -10.96
C ILE A 9 5.28 -3.05 -12.02
N GLY A 10 4.24 -2.28 -11.71
CA GLY A 10 3.10 -2.11 -12.61
C GLY A 10 3.34 -1.25 -13.87
N ASN A 11 2.67 -1.59 -14.98
CA ASN A 11 2.56 -0.79 -16.20
C ASN A 11 1.23 0.00 -16.27
N ASN A 12 0.96 0.73 -17.36
CA ASN A 12 -0.25 1.55 -17.49
C ASN A 12 -1.57 0.76 -17.37
N ASN A 13 -1.53 -0.57 -17.54
CA ASN A 13 -2.67 -1.48 -17.42
C ASN A 13 -2.76 -2.15 -16.04
N THR A 14 -1.68 -2.18 -15.25
CA THR A 14 -1.62 -2.80 -13.92
C THR A 14 -1.42 -1.77 -12.80
N ARG A 15 -1.94 -0.55 -12.98
CA ARG A 15 -1.85 0.52 -11.98
C ARG A 15 -2.49 0.07 -10.67
N HIS A 16 -1.66 -0.28 -9.68
CA HIS A 16 -2.06 -0.70 -8.35
C HIS A 16 -1.32 0.15 -7.32
N VAL A 17 -2.05 1.00 -6.59
CA VAL A 17 -1.47 1.87 -5.55
C VAL A 17 -2.21 1.62 -4.26
N VAL A 18 -1.46 1.41 -3.17
CA VAL A 18 -2.02 1.17 -1.85
C VAL A 18 -1.51 2.22 -0.87
N ILE A 19 -2.42 3.02 -0.32
CA ILE A 19 -2.09 4.07 0.63
C ILE A 19 -2.53 3.58 2.00
N PHE A 20 -1.57 3.23 2.85
CA PHE A 20 -1.85 2.80 4.22
C PHE A 20 -2.51 3.93 5.01
N GLU A 21 -3.63 3.62 5.65
CA GLU A 21 -4.29 4.52 6.59
C GLU A 21 -3.93 4.15 8.03
N ARG A 22 -4.30 2.94 8.46
CA ARG A 22 -4.12 2.51 9.85
C ARG A 22 -4.04 1.00 9.96
N TRP A 23 -3.40 0.52 11.03
CA TRP A 23 -3.53 -0.86 11.46
C TRP A 23 -4.93 -1.11 12.02
N ASN A 24 -5.44 -2.31 11.76
CA ASN A 24 -6.76 -2.71 12.26
C ASN A 24 -6.73 -3.14 13.73
N ASP A 25 -5.56 -3.58 14.21
CA ASP A 25 -5.31 -4.01 15.58
C ASP A 25 -3.83 -3.80 15.95
N SER A 26 -3.49 -4.00 17.23
CA SER A 26 -2.12 -3.87 17.77
C SER A 26 -1.16 -4.97 17.34
N SER A 27 -1.65 -6.06 16.75
CA SER A 27 -0.81 -7.15 16.23
C SER A 27 -0.29 -6.88 14.82
N HIS A 28 -0.75 -5.79 14.17
CA HIS A 28 -0.31 -5.35 12.85
C HIS A 28 -0.45 -6.43 11.76
N ARG A 29 -1.50 -7.26 11.85
CA ARG A 29 -1.76 -8.36 10.90
C ARG A 29 -2.63 -7.98 9.71
N SER A 30 -3.28 -6.82 9.77
CA SER A 30 -4.02 -6.24 8.65
C SER A 30 -4.15 -4.74 8.84
N TYR A 31 -4.36 -4.03 7.74
CA TYR A 31 -4.47 -2.57 7.74
C TYR A 31 -5.59 -2.10 6.82
N THR A 32 -6.24 -1.01 7.20
CA THR A 32 -7.15 -0.28 6.32
C THR A 32 -6.32 0.59 5.37
N ALA A 33 -6.66 0.60 4.09
CA ALA A 33 -5.99 1.39 3.06
C ALA A 33 -6.96 1.92 2.01
N TYR A 34 -6.53 2.99 1.35
CA TYR A 34 -7.07 3.39 0.05
C TYR A 34 -6.31 2.65 -1.04
N GLU A 35 -7.03 1.85 -1.81
CA GLU A 35 -6.49 1.02 -2.87
C GLU A 35 -7.05 1.50 -4.20
N GLN A 36 -6.17 1.91 -5.11
CA GLN A 36 -6.54 2.21 -6.48
C GLN A 36 -6.10 1.05 -7.37
N ARG A 37 -7.05 0.45 -8.08
CA ARG A 37 -6.82 -0.65 -9.04
C ARG A 37 -7.46 -0.29 -10.37
N SER A 38 -6.77 -0.62 -11.47
CA SER A 38 -7.20 -0.39 -12.86
C SER A 38 -8.73 -0.48 -13.07
N VAL A 39 -9.32 -1.68 -12.99
CA VAL A 39 -10.75 -1.88 -13.30
C VAL A 39 -11.72 -1.64 -12.13
N HIS A 40 -11.23 -1.52 -10.90
CA HIS A 40 -12.07 -1.40 -9.70
C HIS A 40 -12.17 0.04 -9.18
N GLY A 41 -11.39 0.97 -9.75
CA GLY A 41 -11.28 2.33 -9.22
C GLY A 41 -10.66 2.37 -7.83
N THR A 42 -11.13 3.29 -6.99
CA THR A 42 -10.65 3.46 -5.62
C THR A 42 -11.55 2.72 -4.64
N SER A 43 -10.96 1.87 -3.81
CA SER A 43 -11.61 1.17 -2.71
C SER A 43 -10.99 1.59 -1.37
N HIS A 44 -11.79 1.62 -0.30
CA HIS A 44 -11.30 1.78 1.07
C HIS A 44 -11.59 0.48 1.83
N ARG A 45 -10.55 -0.31 2.11
CA ARG A 45 -10.71 -1.69 2.61
C ARG A 45 -9.53 -2.17 3.45
N SER A 46 -9.78 -3.23 4.21
CA SER A 46 -8.75 -3.99 4.92
C SER A 46 -7.94 -4.85 3.96
N LEU A 47 -6.61 -4.80 4.09
CA LEU A 47 -5.62 -5.49 3.27
C LEU A 47 -4.51 -6.12 4.13
N THR A 48 -3.77 -7.03 3.51
CA THR A 48 -2.62 -7.75 4.11
C THR A 48 -1.38 -7.76 3.21
N TYR A 49 -1.36 -6.93 2.15
CA TYR A 49 -0.22 -6.87 1.23
C TYR A 49 1.06 -6.38 1.91
N GLY A 50 2.21 -6.91 1.50
CA GLY A 50 3.51 -6.51 2.05
C GLY A 50 3.80 -7.01 3.48
N LEU A 51 2.88 -7.76 4.11
CA LEU A 51 3.08 -8.30 5.46
C LEU A 51 3.82 -9.65 5.47
N SER A 52 3.72 -10.43 4.40
CA SER A 52 4.44 -11.69 4.26
C SER A 52 5.89 -11.47 3.80
N ALA A 53 6.79 -12.31 4.32
CA ALA A 53 8.15 -12.38 3.81
C ALA A 53 8.14 -12.71 2.31
N GLY A 54 8.96 -12.01 1.52
CA GLY A 54 9.02 -12.20 0.07
C GLY A 54 7.92 -11.49 -0.74
N SER A 55 7.00 -10.76 -0.11
CA SER A 55 5.96 -10.01 -0.83
C SER A 55 6.56 -9.01 -1.83
N GLU A 56 5.98 -8.93 -3.03
CA GLU A 56 6.32 -7.93 -4.05
C GLU A 56 5.95 -6.50 -3.64
N TYR A 57 4.94 -6.36 -2.77
CA TYR A 57 4.50 -5.08 -2.23
C TYR A 57 5.50 -4.60 -1.17
N LYS A 58 6.27 -3.58 -1.51
CA LYS A 58 7.24 -2.97 -0.59
C LYS A 58 6.69 -1.65 -0.08
N ALA A 59 6.75 -1.45 1.23
CA ALA A 59 6.47 -0.16 1.83
C ALA A 59 7.49 0.86 1.33
N TYR A 60 7.04 1.83 0.54
CA TYR A 60 7.85 2.96 0.14
C TYR A 60 7.63 4.11 1.12
N ARG A 61 8.73 4.71 1.57
CA ARG A 61 8.70 5.94 2.35
C ARG A 61 9.42 6.98 1.51
N PRO A 62 8.74 8.03 1.04
CA PRO A 62 9.41 9.15 0.42
C PRO A 62 10.50 9.65 1.37
N LEU A 63 11.74 9.65 0.92
CA LEU A 63 12.78 10.39 1.62
C LEU A 63 12.38 11.86 1.56
N ARG A 64 12.48 12.57 2.68
CA ARG A 64 12.24 14.01 2.73
C ARG A 64 13.11 14.66 1.64
N TYR A 65 12.49 15.29 0.64
CA TYR A 65 13.19 16.21 -0.24
C TYR A 65 13.06 17.62 0.35
N GLY A 66 14.19 18.25 0.65
CA GLY A 66 14.28 19.64 1.10
C GLY A 66 14.94 19.81 2.47
N ASN A 67 15.96 20.67 2.52
CA ASN A 67 16.57 21.26 3.72
C ASN A 67 15.62 22.30 4.33
#